data_AF-A0A453HWM8-F1
#
_entry.id   AF-A0A453HWM8-F1
#
_cell.length_a   1.000
_cell.length_b   1.000
_cell.length_c   1.000
_cell.angle_alpha   90.00
_cell.angle_beta   90.00
_cell.angle_gamma   90.00
#
_symmetry.space_group_name_H-M   'P 1'
#
loop_
_entity.id
_entity.type
_entity.pdbx_description
1 polymer ?
#
loop_
_entity_poly.entity_id
_entity_poly.type
_entity_poly.pdbx_seq_one_letter_code
_entity_poly.pdbx_strand_id
1 'polypeptide(L)' 'MQRIFPRASFTQLVQGGVCSEDLSISELGIFGSYLRNKDKVVINSQCGYLMRTKVSSSNEGGVAAGFAVLDSILLTDE' A
#
# COMPACT_ATOMS: atom_id res chain seq x y z
N MET A 1 -15.31 5.50 -10.99
CA MET A 1 -15.11 4.69 -9.77
C MET A 1 -15.41 5.58 -8.57
N GLN A 2 -16.08 5.07 -7.53
CA GLN A 2 -16.34 5.84 -6.30
C GLN A 2 -15.04 6.07 -5.54
N ARG A 3 -14.76 7.30 -5.11
CA ARG A 3 -13.57 7.62 -4.30
C ARG A 3 -13.73 7.07 -2.89
N ILE A 4 -12.70 6.39 -2.39
CA ILE A 4 -12.63 5.85 -1.03
C ILE A 4 -11.92 6.88 -0.14
N PHE A 5 -12.40 7.06 1.09
CA PHE A 5 -11.84 7.98 2.07
C PHE A 5 -11.49 7.24 3.37
N PRO A 6 -10.30 6.63 3.46
CA PRO A 6 -9.82 5.97 4.68
C PRO A 6 -9.60 6.98 5.82
N ARG A 7 -9.53 6.49 7.07
CA ARG A 7 -9.11 7.30 8.21
C ARG A 7 -7.65 7.73 8.00
N ALA A 8 -7.39 9.02 8.12
CA ALA A 8 -6.04 9.55 8.08
C ALA A 8 -5.36 9.45 9.46
N SER A 9 -4.05 9.24 9.44
CA SER A 9 -3.19 9.18 10.63
C SER A 9 -1.98 10.08 10.44
N PHE A 10 -1.47 10.65 11.53
CA PHE A 10 -0.19 11.38 11.50
C PHE A 10 0.95 10.39 11.30
N THR A 11 1.75 10.62 10.26
CA THR A 11 2.84 9.73 9.88
C THR A 11 4.06 10.53 9.47
N GLN A 12 5.24 9.99 9.79
CA GLN A 12 6.52 10.50 9.30
C GLN A 12 6.83 9.85 7.94
N LEU A 13 6.95 10.66 6.89
CA LEU A 13 7.30 10.23 5.55
C LEU A 13 8.76 10.58 5.28
N VAL A 14 9.57 9.57 4.98
CA VAL A 14 11.00 9.77 4.63
C VAL A 14 11.19 9.55 3.14
N GLN A 15 11.61 10.59 2.44
CA GLN A 15 11.87 10.55 0.99
C GLN A 15 13.09 11.40 0.64
N GLY A 16 14.03 10.84 -0.12
CA GLY A 16 15.23 11.57 -0.54
C GLY A 16 16.09 12.11 0.61
N GLY A 17 16.06 11.46 1.78
CA GLY A 17 16.76 11.92 2.98
C GLY A 17 16.05 13.02 3.77
N VAL A 18 14.87 13.47 3.34
CA VAL A 18 14.04 14.44 4.04
C VAL A 18 12.92 13.70 4.77
N CYS A 19 12.70 14.05 6.04
CA CYS A 19 11.56 13.59 6.83
C CYS A 19 10.52 14.70 6.90
N SER A 20 9.29 14.42 6.49
CA SER A 20 8.14 15.30 6.67
C SER A 20 7.08 14.61 7.52
N GLU A 21 6.30 15.39 8.27
CA GLU A 21 5.18 14.88 9.06
C GLU A 21 3.88 15.43 8.48
N ASP A 22 2.95 14.52 8.16
CA ASP A 22 1.69 14.92 7.52
C ASP A 22 0.57 13.92 7.84
N LEU A 23 -0.67 14.33 7.59
CA LEU A 23 -1.82 13.42 7.62
C LEU A 23 -1.77 12.53 6.39
N SER A 24 -1.59 11.23 6.60
CA SER A 24 -1.46 10.25 5.53
C SER A 24 -2.59 9.22 5.55
N ILE A 25 -2.81 8.60 4.39
CA ILE A 25 -3.64 7.41 4.23
C ILE A 25 -2.79 6.29 3.62
N SER A 26 -3.20 5.05 3.88
CA SER A 26 -2.48 3.87 3.40
C SER A 26 -3.33 3.00 2.49
N GLU A 27 -2.68 2.39 1.51
CA GLU A 27 -3.25 1.48 0.53
C GLU A 27 -2.58 0.10 0.66
N LEU A 28 -3.34 -0.89 1.11
CA LEU A 28 -2.89 -2.27 1.27
C LEU A 28 -3.00 -3.05 -0.05
N GLY A 29 -1.87 -3.51 -0.57
CA GLY A 29 -1.79 -4.46 -1.67
C GLY A 29 -1.52 -5.88 -1.19
N ILE A 30 -2.22 -6.86 -1.75
CA ILE A 30 -2.01 -8.29 -1.49
C ILE A 30 -1.47 -8.94 -2.77
N PHE A 31 -0.30 -9.57 -2.68
CA PHE A 31 0.26 -10.29 -3.83
C PHE A 31 -0.39 -11.65 -3.98
N GLY A 32 -0.68 -12.02 -5.23
CA GLY A 32 -1.18 -13.35 -5.60
C GLY A 32 -0.28 -13.98 -6.65
N SER A 33 0.03 -15.26 -6.47
CA SER A 33 0.73 -16.09 -7.46
C SER A 33 -0.23 -17.11 -8.04
N TYR A 34 -0.28 -17.19 -9.38
CA TYR A 34 -1.13 -18.13 -10.10
C TYR A 34 -0.37 -18.85 -11.20
N LEU A 35 -0.48 -20.18 -11.25
CA LEU A 35 0.08 -21.04 -12.28
C LEU A 35 -0.93 -22.15 -12.61
N ARG A 36 -1.16 -22.40 -13.90
CA ARG A 36 -2.01 -23.50 -14.37
C ARG A 36 -1.37 -24.25 -15.54
N ASN A 37 -1.76 -25.51 -15.69
CA ASN A 37 -1.46 -26.34 -16.86
C ASN A 37 -2.75 -27.01 -17.34
N LYS A 38 -3.26 -26.60 -18.51
CA LYS A 38 -4.60 -26.98 -19.01
C LYS A 38 -5.66 -26.73 -17.93
N ASP A 39 -6.37 -27.77 -17.49
CA ASP A 39 -7.43 -27.70 -16.48
C ASP A 39 -6.91 -27.81 -15.04
N LYS A 40 -5.61 -28.11 -14.87
CA LYS A 40 -5.00 -28.23 -13.55
C LYS A 40 -4.43 -26.89 -13.09
N VAL A 41 -5.02 -26.31 -12.05
CA VAL A 41 -4.39 -25.23 -11.28
C VAL A 41 -3.24 -25.83 -10.48
N VAL A 42 -2.02 -25.34 -10.72
CA VAL A 42 -0.80 -25.79 -10.05
C VAL A 42 -0.51 -24.92 -8.83
N ILE A 43 -0.69 -23.60 -8.96
CA ILE A 43 -0.54 -22.62 -7.88
C ILE A 43 -1.70 -21.63 -7.98
N ASN A 44 -2.33 -21.34 -6.84
CA ASN A 44 -3.25 -20.23 -6.66
C ASN A 44 -3.18 -19.84 -5.19
N SER A 45 -2.30 -18.90 -4.86
CA SER A 45 -1.98 -18.57 -3.47
C SER A 45 -1.73 -17.08 -3.29
N GLN A 46 -2.08 -16.57 -2.11
CA GLN A 46 -1.59 -15.30 -1.62
C GLN A 46 -0.11 -15.45 -1.24
N CYS A 47 0.74 -14.48 -1.62
CA CYS A 47 2.19 -14.60 -1.52
C CYS A 47 2.89 -13.36 -0.94
N GLY A 48 2.23 -12.69 0.00
CA GLY A 48 2.74 -11.51 0.70
C GLY A 48 1.87 -10.28 0.52
N TYR A 49 2.38 -9.14 0.99
CA TYR A 49 1.69 -7.85 0.94
C TYR A 49 2.68 -6.71 0.66
N LEU A 50 2.12 -5.56 0.29
CA LEU A 50 2.82 -4.29 0.21
C LEU A 50 1.89 -3.21 0.75
N MET A 51 2.33 -2.50 1.79
CA MET A 51 1.63 -1.30 2.25
C MET A 51 2.30 -0.08 1.61
N ARG A 52 1.48 0.81 1.04
CA ARG A 52 1.93 2.10 0.50
C ARG A 52 1.22 3.20 1.26
N THR A 53 1.93 4.24 1.64
CA THR A 53 1.37 5.36 2.41
C THR A 53 1.66 6.67 1.69
N LYS A 54 0.65 7.54 1.61
CA LYS A 54 0.73 8.84 0.94
C LYS A 54 0.06 9.93 1.76
N VAL A 55 0.42 11.18 1.53
CA VAL A 55 -0.30 12.32 2.11
C VAL A 55 -1.75 12.28 1.66
N SER A 56 -2.68 12.48 2.59
CA SER A 56 -4.13 12.31 2.41
C SER A 56 -4.73 13.24 1.34
N SER A 57 -4.11 14.39 1.09
CA SER A 57 -4.50 15.35 0.07
C SER A 57 -4.02 14.99 -1.34
N SER A 58 -3.07 14.05 -1.47
CA SER A 58 -2.49 13.68 -2.77
C SER A 58 -3.46 12.82 -3.60
N ASN A 59 -3.55 13.14 -4.90
CA ASN A 59 -4.37 12.37 -5.84
C ASN A 59 -3.57 11.23 -6.48
N GLU A 60 -2.24 11.32 -6.49
CA GLU A 60 -1.30 10.29 -6.92
C GLU A 60 -0.98 9.32 -5.76
N GLY A 61 -0.24 8.24 -6.01
CA GLY A 61 0.09 7.26 -4.96
C GLY A 61 1.18 6.24 -5.34
N GLY A 62 1.92 6.52 -6.41
CA GLY A 62 2.99 5.66 -6.90
C GLY A 62 4.29 5.90 -6.15
N VAL A 63 4.89 4.84 -5.59
CA VAL A 63 6.20 4.91 -4.92
C VAL A 63 7.30 5.26 -5.93
N ALA A 64 7.37 4.55 -7.05
CA ALA A 64 8.35 4.82 -8.10
C ALA A 64 8.16 6.19 -8.77
N ALA A 65 6.94 6.72 -8.76
CA ALA A 65 6.63 8.07 -9.25
C ALA A 65 6.92 9.17 -8.22
N GLY A 66 7.26 8.81 -6.98
CA GLY A 66 7.64 9.73 -5.92
C GLY A 66 6.48 10.34 -5.11
N PHE A 67 5.28 9.77 -5.17
CA PHE A 67 4.09 10.30 -4.46
C PHE A 67 3.69 9.52 -3.21
N ALA A 68 4.30 8.37 -2.98
CA ALA A 68 4.03 7.53 -1.83
C ALA A 68 5.34 6.92 -1.31
N VAL A 69 5.32 6.51 -0.04
CA VAL A 69 6.40 5.76 0.60
C VAL A 69 5.98 4.32 0.84
N LEU A 70 6.97 3.46 1.07
CA LEU A 70 6.76 2.10 1.56
C LEU A 70 6.43 2.14 3.05
N ASP A 71 5.54 1.25 3.45
CA ASP A 71 5.10 1.15 4.84
C ASP A 71 4.95 -0.32 5.26
N SER A 72 4.68 -0.55 6.54
CA SER A 72 4.37 -1.85 7.13
C SER A 72 3.03 -1.81 7.87
N ILE A 73 2.47 -2.98 8.16
CA ILE A 73 1.19 -3.09 8.86
C ILE A 73 1.45 -3.28 10.35
N LEU A 74 0.84 -2.43 11.18
CA LEU A 74 0.64 -2.71 12.59
C LEU A 74 -0.76 -3.31 12.76
N LEU A 75 -0.82 -4.60 13.10
CA LEU A 75 -2.09 -5.24 13.41
C LEU A 75 -2.55 -4.79 14.80
N THR A 76 -3.82 -4.40 14.89
CA THR A 76 -4.45 -3.90 16.12
C THR A 76 -5.65 -4.76 16.45
N ASP A 77 -5.94 -4.93 17.75
CA ASP A 77 -7.10 -5.68 18.25
C ASP A 77 -8.37 -4.82 18.39
N GLU A 78 -8.33 -3.56 17.93
CA GLU A 78 -9.52 -2.68 17.86
C GLU A 78 -10.56 -3.18 16.86
#